data_AF-A0A2K1XQY6-F1
#
_entry.id   AF-A0A2K1XQY6-F1
#
_cell.length_a   1.000
_cell.length_b   1.000
_cell.length_c   1.000
_cell.angle_alpha   90.00
_cell.angle_beta   90.00
_cell.angle_gamma   90.00
#
_symmetry.space_group_name_H-M   'P 1'
#
loop_
_entity.id
_entity.type
_entity.pdbx_description
1 polymer ?
#
loop_
_entity_poly.entity_id
_entity_poly.type
_entity_poly.pdbx_seq_one_letter_code
_entity_poly.pdbx_strand_id
1 'polypeptide(L)'
;MSPGGHVTRSKRDLPPMHYSFKIESFSLLLKTKVEKYESDVFEAGGYKWRLCLYPNGNTKGIGKGFVSLYLQIENTSNLRHRWEVTTEFKLFVRDHINDKYLTVRESDASVKRFHEKKTERGFDQLLSLQTFNDASNGYLFNDCCVFGAEIFVIKPTGKGELLSMVKKPANGSLTWKIRAFSKLDRMSYSKAFTAGGRSWRIDVSPEGYGDGKGNSLSVFLELVGGGKLPPKQTSSKENCVGRIQATSFGPTPWQTCRTNFVTLVYLLQSYTWFPQVHATGRSP
;
A
#
# COMPACT_ATOMS: atom_id res chain seq x y z
N MET A 1 23.63 3.64 12.65
CA MET A 1 23.43 4.40 11.40
C MET A 1 22.06 4.05 10.85
N SER A 2 21.07 4.94 10.97
CA SER A 2 19.74 4.72 10.37
C SER A 2 19.85 4.96 8.86
N PRO A 3 19.21 4.14 8.00
CA PRO A 3 19.22 4.38 6.57
C PRO A 3 18.36 5.61 6.28
N GLY A 4 18.99 6.79 6.25
CA GLY A 4 18.33 8.04 5.93
C GLY A 4 17.96 8.05 4.46
N GLY A 5 16.66 8.10 4.16
CA GLY A 5 16.17 8.35 2.80
C GLY A 5 16.84 9.62 2.27
N HIS A 6 17.38 9.55 1.05
CA HIS A 6 18.03 10.70 0.44
C HIS A 6 16.98 11.80 0.22
N VAL A 7 17.27 13.05 0.60
CA VAL A 7 16.37 14.20 0.45
C VAL A 7 16.78 14.98 -0.80
N THR A 8 15.83 15.21 -1.71
CA THR A 8 16.02 16.03 -2.91
C THR A 8 15.51 17.45 -2.66
N ARG A 9 16.30 18.42 -3.11
CA ARG A 9 15.96 19.85 -3.08
C ARG A 9 16.05 20.41 -4.50
N SER A 10 15.02 21.11 -4.96
CA SER A 10 14.98 21.72 -6.29
C SER A 10 14.16 23.00 -6.29
N LYS A 11 14.54 24.02 -7.07
CA LYS A 11 13.70 25.21 -7.28
C LYS A 11 12.74 24.99 -8.46
N ARG A 12 11.53 25.55 -8.37
CA ARG A 12 10.56 25.63 -9.48
C ARG A 12 9.78 26.94 -9.40
N ASP A 13 9.16 27.35 -10.50
CA ASP A 13 8.40 28.61 -10.56
C ASP A 13 6.97 28.45 -10.01
N LEU A 14 6.37 27.26 -10.19
CA LEU A 14 4.99 27.01 -9.79
C LEU A 14 4.84 26.96 -8.25
N PRO A 15 3.77 27.54 -7.69
CA PRO A 15 3.47 27.47 -6.26
C PRO A 15 3.04 26.06 -5.82
N PRO A 16 3.08 25.75 -4.51
CA PRO A 16 2.51 24.54 -3.94
C PRO A 16 1.04 24.38 -4.37
N MET A 17 0.66 23.16 -4.80
CA MET A 17 -0.67 22.91 -5.34
C MET A 17 -1.79 23.01 -4.30
N HIS A 18 -1.55 22.58 -3.05
CA HIS A 18 -2.63 22.35 -2.10
C HIS A 18 -2.74 23.42 -1.03
N TYR A 19 -1.60 23.90 -0.50
CA TYR A 19 -1.64 24.84 0.59
C TYR A 19 -0.37 25.68 0.68
N SER A 20 -0.53 26.93 1.07
CA SER A 20 0.55 27.81 1.48
C SER A 20 0.08 28.74 2.57
N PHE A 21 0.94 29.03 3.54
CA PHE A 21 0.70 30.08 4.52
C PHE A 21 1.88 31.04 4.57
N LYS A 22 1.56 32.31 4.79
CA LYS A 22 2.52 33.41 4.93
C LYS A 22 2.61 33.78 6.41
N ILE A 23 3.84 33.93 6.89
CA ILE A 23 4.11 34.62 8.16
C ILE A 23 4.55 36.02 7.77
N GLU A 24 3.89 37.04 8.33
CA GLU A 24 4.19 38.45 8.03
C GLU A 24 5.20 39.08 8.98
N SER A 25 5.43 38.45 10.13
CA SER A 25 6.38 38.92 11.14
C SER A 25 7.07 37.74 11.81
N PHE A 26 8.05 37.17 11.12
CA PHE A 26 8.80 36.01 11.60
C PHE A 26 9.58 36.32 12.89
N SER A 27 10.15 37.52 12.99
CA SER A 27 10.84 38.00 14.18
C SER A 27 9.93 38.03 15.42
N LEU A 28 8.66 38.40 15.26
CA LEU A 28 7.66 38.35 16.34
C LEU A 28 7.34 36.92 16.74
N LEU A 29 7.19 36.02 15.76
CA LEU A 29 6.99 34.60 16.02
C LEU A 29 8.14 34.03 16.87
N LEU A 30 9.40 34.37 16.56
CA LEU A 30 10.55 33.93 17.36
C LEU A 30 10.54 34.49 18.79
N LYS A 31 10.10 35.74 18.98
CA LYS A 31 10.01 36.37 20.32
C LYS A 31 8.98 35.71 21.23
N THR A 32 7.94 35.09 20.67
CA THR A 32 6.95 34.34 21.48
C THR A 32 7.54 33.08 22.11
N LYS A 33 8.72 32.62 21.65
CA LYS A 33 9.40 31.40 22.10
C LYS A 33 8.56 30.12 21.92
N VAL A 34 7.57 30.14 21.03
CA VAL A 34 6.82 28.93 20.67
C VAL A 34 7.75 27.91 20.03
N GLU A 35 7.65 26.65 20.46
CA GLU A 35 8.40 25.54 19.86
C GLU A 35 7.91 25.28 18.43
N LYS A 36 6.58 25.32 18.26
CA LYS A 36 5.89 24.99 17.02
C LYS A 36 4.78 25.99 16.74
N TYR A 37 4.63 26.36 15.47
CA TYR A 37 3.46 27.02 14.92
C TYR A 37 2.66 26.02 14.07
N GLU A 38 1.35 26.06 14.21
CA GLU A 38 0.39 25.20 13.53
C GLU A 38 -0.43 26.07 12.57
N SER A 39 -0.38 25.78 11.27
CA SER A 39 -1.16 26.50 10.24
C SER A 39 -2.67 26.28 10.40
N ASP A 40 -3.53 26.90 9.59
CA ASP A 40 -4.92 26.43 9.47
C ASP A 40 -5.01 25.01 8.87
N VAL A 41 -6.18 24.39 9.06
CA VAL A 41 -6.51 23.08 8.47
C VAL A 41 -6.86 23.26 7.00
N PHE A 42 -6.31 22.39 6.15
CA PHE A 42 -6.62 22.35 4.72
C PHE A 42 -6.91 20.92 4.25
N GLU A 43 -7.56 20.78 3.10
CA GLU A 43 -7.97 19.49 2.56
C GLU A 43 -7.15 19.10 1.33
N ALA A 44 -6.70 17.85 1.29
CA ALA A 44 -6.02 17.26 0.13
C ALA A 44 -6.23 15.74 0.09
N GLY A 45 -6.52 15.20 -1.10
CA GLY A 45 -6.73 13.75 -1.30
C GLY A 45 -7.91 13.14 -0.50
N GLY A 46 -8.85 13.99 -0.04
CA GLY A 46 -9.98 13.60 0.80
C GLY A 46 -9.66 13.46 2.28
N TYR A 47 -8.55 14.06 2.75
CA TYR A 47 -8.15 14.09 4.15
C TYR A 47 -7.86 15.53 4.59
N LYS A 48 -7.96 15.77 5.89
CA LYS A 48 -7.63 17.05 6.53
C LYS A 48 -6.19 17.04 7.01
N TRP A 49 -5.50 18.13 6.77
CA TRP A 49 -4.07 18.28 7.03
C TRP A 49 -3.77 19.62 7.67
N ARG A 50 -2.60 19.70 8.30
CA ARG A 50 -2.02 20.94 8.82
C ARG A 50 -0.51 20.96 8.56
N LEU A 51 0.05 22.15 8.40
CA LEU A 51 1.50 22.35 8.45
C LEU A 51 1.94 22.72 9.86
N CYS A 52 2.97 22.01 10.32
CA CYS A 52 3.61 22.14 11.62
C CYS A 52 5.01 22.71 11.41
N LEU A 53 5.17 24.02 11.63
CA LEU A 53 6.43 24.73 11.49
C LEU A 53 7.15 24.79 12.83
N TYR A 54 8.44 24.44 12.84
CA TYR A 54 9.34 24.67 13.97
C TYR A 54 10.37 25.71 13.55
N PRO A 55 10.17 27.00 13.91
CA PRO A 55 11.01 28.10 13.42
C PRO A 55 12.49 27.95 13.80
N ASN A 56 12.78 27.38 14.97
CA ASN A 56 14.13 27.12 15.49
C ASN A 56 14.52 25.64 15.45
N GLY A 57 13.75 24.84 14.70
CA GLY A 57 13.98 23.41 14.53
C GLY A 57 13.30 22.54 15.58
N ASN A 58 12.95 21.32 15.18
CA ASN A 58 12.39 20.31 16.07
C ASN A 58 13.52 19.65 16.88
N THR A 59 13.59 19.99 18.17
CA THR A 59 14.63 19.51 19.09
C THR A 59 14.44 18.08 19.55
N LYS A 60 13.26 17.47 19.31
CA LYS A 60 13.02 16.04 19.55
C LYS A 60 13.69 15.16 18.50
N GLY A 61 14.07 15.73 17.36
CA GLY A 61 14.79 15.08 16.27
C GLY A 61 16.18 15.69 16.06
N ILE A 62 16.59 15.78 14.79
CA ILE A 62 17.90 16.36 14.39
C ILE A 62 17.78 17.79 13.83
N GLY A 63 16.74 18.53 14.24
CA GLY A 63 16.39 19.83 13.66
C GLY A 63 17.21 21.03 14.14
N LYS A 64 18.12 20.88 15.11
CA LYS A 64 18.89 21.99 15.67
C LYS A 64 19.67 22.74 14.57
N GLY A 65 19.47 24.05 14.48
CA GLY A 65 20.13 24.90 13.48
C GLY A 65 19.40 24.99 12.13
N PHE A 66 18.21 24.40 12.03
CA PHE A 66 17.38 24.38 10.83
C PHE A 66 15.98 24.88 11.15
N VAL A 67 15.29 25.39 10.14
CA VAL A 67 13.83 25.42 10.12
C VAL A 67 13.37 23.98 9.86
N SER A 68 12.46 23.47 10.69
CA SER A 68 11.80 22.17 10.43
C SER A 68 10.36 22.40 10.00
N LEU A 69 9.86 21.57 9.09
CA LEU A 69 8.47 21.64 8.64
C LEU A 69 7.91 20.24 8.48
N TYR A 70 6.68 20.10 8.96
CA TYR A 70 5.98 18.84 9.04
C TYR A 70 4.56 18.96 8.49
N LEU A 71 4.11 17.86 7.91
CA LEU A 71 2.72 17.63 7.55
C LEU A 71 2.09 16.75 8.63
N GLN A 72 0.96 17.20 9.17
CA GLN A 72 0.18 16.48 10.17
C GLN A 72 -1.21 16.16 9.60
N ILE A 73 -1.66 14.92 9.75
CA ILE A 73 -3.04 14.53 9.43
C ILE A 73 -3.97 14.82 10.62
N GLU A 74 -5.14 15.36 10.31
CA GLU A 74 -6.12 15.86 11.28
C GLU A 74 -7.43 15.08 11.25
N ASN A 75 -8.26 15.28 12.28
CA ASN A 75 -9.61 14.71 12.41
C ASN A 75 -9.64 13.17 12.24
N THR A 76 -8.67 12.50 12.85
CA THR A 76 -8.48 11.05 12.76
C THR A 76 -9.54 10.27 13.54
N SER A 77 -10.33 10.93 14.40
CA SER A 77 -11.43 10.33 15.17
C SER A 77 -12.57 9.79 14.28
N ASN A 78 -12.75 10.35 13.09
CA ASN A 78 -13.72 9.87 12.11
C ASN A 78 -13.19 8.74 11.22
N LEU A 79 -11.90 8.42 11.33
CA LEU A 79 -11.30 7.33 10.57
C LEU A 79 -11.58 6.00 11.27
N ARG A 80 -11.74 4.93 10.48
CA ARG A 80 -11.95 3.58 11.02
C ARG A 80 -10.78 3.20 11.93
N HIS A 81 -11.05 2.35 12.92
CA HIS A 81 -10.00 1.81 13.78
C HIS A 81 -8.91 1.15 12.93
N ARG A 82 -7.63 1.43 13.23
CA ARG A 82 -6.44 1.03 12.46
C ARG A 82 -6.39 1.61 11.05
N TRP A 83 -6.77 2.88 10.89
CA TRP A 83 -6.62 3.57 9.62
C TRP A 83 -5.15 3.72 9.22
N GLU A 84 -4.91 3.68 7.92
CA GLU A 84 -3.62 4.01 7.32
C GLU A 84 -3.87 4.92 6.10
N VAL A 85 -3.15 6.03 6.03
CA VAL A 85 -3.14 6.92 4.85
C VAL A 85 -1.74 6.95 4.28
N THR A 86 -1.66 6.61 3.00
CA THR A 86 -0.42 6.42 2.27
C THR A 86 -0.27 7.61 1.32
N THR A 87 0.81 8.37 1.43
CA THR A 87 0.97 9.64 0.69
C THR A 87 2.37 9.83 0.15
N GLU A 88 2.49 10.43 -1.03
CA GLU A 88 3.67 11.19 -1.40
C GLU A 88 3.41 12.67 -1.10
N PHE A 89 4.37 13.38 -0.52
CA PHE A 89 4.21 14.82 -0.32
C PHE A 89 5.51 15.58 -0.56
N LYS A 90 5.36 16.86 -0.89
CA LYS A 90 6.44 17.82 -1.08
C LYS A 90 6.17 19.03 -0.18
N LEU A 91 7.22 19.57 0.41
CA LEU A 91 7.17 20.77 1.24
C LEU A 91 7.93 21.90 0.57
N PHE A 92 7.48 23.14 0.78
CA PHE A 92 7.96 24.29 0.02
C PHE A 92 8.36 25.45 0.93
N VAL A 93 9.36 26.21 0.47
CA VAL A 93 9.71 27.54 0.99
C VAL A 93 9.81 28.49 -0.19
N ARG A 94 9.14 29.65 -0.14
CA ARG A 94 9.20 30.64 -1.21
C ARG A 94 10.52 31.42 -1.15
N ASP A 95 11.19 31.50 -2.28
CA ASP A 95 12.27 32.44 -2.58
C ASP A 95 11.62 33.68 -3.21
N HIS A 96 11.49 34.74 -2.41
CA HIS A 96 10.82 35.97 -2.79
C HIS A 96 11.60 36.81 -3.81
N ILE A 97 12.92 36.62 -3.91
CA ILE A 97 13.79 37.40 -4.80
C ILE A 97 13.68 36.87 -6.22
N ASN A 98 13.76 35.56 -6.38
CA ASN A 98 13.74 34.91 -7.70
C ASN A 98 12.32 34.53 -8.15
N ASP A 99 11.32 34.81 -7.32
CA ASP A 99 9.92 34.35 -7.45
C ASP A 99 9.81 32.86 -7.73
N LYS A 100 10.53 32.07 -6.92
CA LYS A 100 10.62 30.61 -7.03
C LYS A 100 10.25 29.93 -5.73
N TYR A 101 10.08 28.62 -5.80
CA TYR A 101 9.79 27.78 -4.65
C TYR A 101 10.86 26.70 -4.52
N LEU A 102 11.58 26.74 -3.40
CA LEU A 102 12.39 25.62 -2.97
C LEU A 102 11.45 24.47 -2.62
N THR A 103 11.57 23.37 -3.36
CA THR A 103 10.82 22.13 -3.17
C THR A 103 11.71 21.14 -2.46
N VAL A 104 11.23 20.60 -1.34
CA VAL A 104 11.90 19.57 -0.55
C VAL A 104 11.03 18.31 -0.53
N ARG A 105 11.61 17.18 -0.93
CA ARG A 105 10.94 15.87 -1.00
C ARG A 105 11.95 14.76 -0.79
N GLU A 106 11.49 13.54 -0.55
CA GLU A 106 12.38 12.38 -0.59
C GLU A 106 12.69 11.93 -2.03
N SER A 107 13.91 11.48 -2.25
CA SER A 107 14.51 11.30 -3.58
C SER A 107 13.89 10.17 -4.40
N ASP A 108 13.44 9.12 -3.75
CA ASP A 108 12.85 7.91 -4.35
C ASP A 108 11.33 7.98 -4.50
N ALA A 109 10.73 9.17 -4.31
CA ALA A 109 9.28 9.31 -4.13
C ALA A 109 8.76 8.37 -3.04
N SER A 110 9.54 8.19 -1.95
CA SER A 110 9.14 7.30 -0.87
C SER A 110 7.77 7.66 -0.37
N VAL A 111 6.95 6.63 -0.33
CA VAL A 111 5.58 6.77 0.11
C VAL A 111 5.56 6.79 1.64
N LYS A 112 4.98 7.84 2.22
CA LYS A 112 4.85 8.02 3.65
C LYS A 112 3.51 7.49 4.14
N ARG A 113 3.61 6.61 5.13
CA ARG A 113 2.44 6.07 5.82
C ARG A 113 2.18 6.86 7.09
N PHE A 114 0.97 7.40 7.15
CA PHE A 114 0.34 7.98 8.32
C PHE A 114 -0.59 6.94 8.94
N HIS A 115 -0.58 6.84 10.27
CA HIS A 115 -1.43 5.94 11.04
C HIS A 115 -1.56 6.45 12.47
N GLU A 116 -2.35 5.78 13.31
CA GLU A 116 -2.65 6.20 14.70
C GLU A 116 -1.43 6.59 15.54
N LYS A 117 -0.30 5.88 15.38
CA LYS A 117 0.95 6.14 16.13
C LYS A 117 1.91 7.11 15.44
N LYS A 118 1.60 7.51 14.21
CA LYS A 118 2.48 8.36 13.39
C LYS A 118 1.67 9.24 12.47
N THR A 119 1.11 10.28 13.06
CA THR A 119 0.24 11.28 12.41
C THR A 119 1.00 12.46 11.81
N GLU A 120 2.30 12.57 12.08
CA GLU A 120 3.15 13.67 11.62
C GLU A 120 4.40 13.14 10.88
N ARG A 121 4.68 13.72 9.71
CA ARG A 121 5.83 13.39 8.85
C ARG A 121 6.36 14.67 8.21
N GLY A 122 7.68 14.78 8.05
CA GLY A 122 8.28 15.99 7.53
C GLY A 122 9.80 15.93 7.56
N PHE A 123 10.42 17.11 7.57
CA PHE A 123 11.86 17.25 7.54
C PHE A 123 12.33 18.04 8.76
N ASP A 124 13.10 17.38 9.64
CA ASP A 124 13.85 18.04 10.70
C ASP A 124 14.78 19.13 10.14
N GLN A 125 15.43 18.84 9.02
CA GLN A 125 16.39 19.73 8.37
C GLN A 125 15.86 20.18 7.01
N LEU A 126 14.72 20.89 7.00
CA LEU A 126 14.13 21.41 5.77
C LEU A 126 15.09 22.41 5.10
N LEU A 127 15.49 23.44 5.84
CA LEU A 127 16.36 24.52 5.40
C LEU A 127 17.19 25.03 6.59
N SER A 128 18.50 25.23 6.41
CA SER A 128 19.35 25.71 7.50
C SER A 128 18.95 27.14 7.88
N LEU A 129 19.07 27.48 9.17
CA LEU A 129 18.81 28.84 9.63
C LEU A 129 19.77 29.85 8.99
N GLN A 130 21.00 29.43 8.68
CA GLN A 130 21.96 30.28 7.97
C GLN A 130 21.43 30.65 6.56
N THR A 131 21.02 29.66 5.77
CA THR A 131 20.49 29.90 4.41
C THR A 131 19.14 30.62 4.46
N PHE A 132 18.29 30.31 5.44
CA PHE A 132 16.98 30.94 5.59
C PHE A 132 17.08 32.43 5.95
N ASN A 133 17.98 32.80 6.86
CA ASN A 133 18.15 34.19 7.33
C ASN A 133 19.05 35.04 6.45
N ASP A 134 19.85 34.43 5.57
CA ASP A 134 20.64 35.16 4.59
C ASP A 134 19.72 35.79 3.54
N ALA A 135 19.63 37.12 3.58
CA ALA A 135 18.77 37.93 2.74
C ALA A 135 19.00 37.70 1.24
N SER A 136 20.20 37.29 0.81
CA SER A 136 20.49 37.02 -0.60
C SER A 136 19.76 35.80 -1.16
N ASN A 137 19.31 34.89 -0.29
CA ASN A 137 18.57 33.70 -0.68
C ASN A 137 17.05 33.94 -0.81
N GLY A 138 16.53 35.05 -0.28
CA GLY A 138 15.14 35.47 -0.46
C GLY A 138 14.08 34.67 0.31
N TYR A 139 14.46 33.76 1.22
CA TYR A 139 13.48 32.93 1.97
C TYR A 139 12.82 33.68 3.13
N LEU A 140 13.56 34.58 3.78
CA LEU A 140 13.04 35.56 4.72
C LEU A 140 13.24 36.94 4.10
N PHE A 141 12.16 37.58 3.67
CA PHE A 141 12.19 38.87 2.97
C PHE A 141 11.23 39.84 3.66
N ASN A 142 11.74 41.00 4.10
CA ASN A 142 10.98 41.98 4.88
C ASN A 142 10.25 41.36 6.09
N ASP A 143 10.96 40.53 6.85
CA ASP A 143 10.42 39.76 8.00
C ASP A 143 9.25 38.80 7.64
N CYS A 144 8.99 38.60 6.35
CA CYS A 144 7.97 37.70 5.84
C CYS A 144 8.59 36.43 5.26
N CYS A 145 7.89 35.31 5.41
CA CYS A 145 8.25 34.06 4.74
C CYS A 145 6.99 33.26 4.40
N VAL A 146 7.08 32.38 3.40
CA VAL A 146 5.95 31.55 2.94
C VAL A 146 6.38 30.09 2.88
N PHE A 147 5.57 29.24 3.51
CA PHE A 147 5.71 27.79 3.48
C PHE A 147 4.52 27.16 2.78
N GLY A 148 4.67 25.95 2.26
CA GLY A 148 3.55 25.25 1.63
C GLY A 148 3.73 23.75 1.48
N ALA A 149 2.67 23.12 0.96
CA ALA A 149 2.55 21.68 0.82
C ALA A 149 1.88 21.26 -0.50
N GLU A 150 2.32 20.12 -1.00
CA GLU A 150 1.66 19.38 -2.07
C GLU A 150 1.57 17.91 -1.65
N ILE A 151 0.37 17.35 -1.68
CA ILE A 151 0.07 16.04 -1.08
C ILE A 151 -0.65 15.18 -2.12
N PHE A 152 -0.09 14.02 -2.42
CA PHE A 152 -0.69 13.01 -3.26
C PHE A 152 -1.04 11.80 -2.41
N VAL A 153 -2.32 11.61 -2.15
CA VAL A 153 -2.80 10.44 -1.41
C VAL A 153 -2.89 9.26 -2.37
N ILE A 154 -2.14 8.21 -2.07
CA ILE A 154 -2.09 6.98 -2.86
C ILE A 154 -3.14 6.03 -2.29
N LYS A 155 -4.22 5.87 -3.05
CA LYS A 155 -5.27 4.87 -2.77
C LYS A 155 -5.08 3.72 -3.78
N PRO A 156 -4.74 2.50 -3.35
CA PRO A 156 -4.74 1.35 -4.25
C PRO A 156 -6.17 1.09 -4.71
N THR A 157 -6.50 1.60 -5.89
CA THR A 157 -7.83 1.49 -6.51
C THR A 157 -7.79 0.60 -7.75
N GLY A 158 -6.73 -0.21 -7.87
CA GLY A 158 -6.41 -1.02 -9.05
C GLY A 158 -7.66 -1.70 -9.61
N LYS A 159 -8.17 -1.15 -10.72
CA LYS A 159 -9.17 -1.79 -11.55
C LYS A 159 -8.40 -2.68 -12.51
N GLY A 160 -8.38 -3.97 -12.23
CA GLY A 160 -7.90 -4.95 -13.20
C GLY A 160 -8.95 -5.14 -14.29
N GLU A 161 -8.53 -5.10 -15.56
CA GLU A 161 -9.35 -5.59 -16.66
C GLU A 161 -9.14 -7.11 -16.79
N LEU A 162 -10.24 -7.86 -16.94
CA LEU A 162 -10.19 -9.30 -17.15
C LEU A 162 -10.53 -9.63 -18.61
N LEU A 163 -9.50 -9.91 -19.41
CA LEU A 163 -9.69 -10.45 -20.76
C LEU A 163 -9.88 -11.97 -20.69
N SER A 164 -11.13 -12.43 -20.74
CA SER A 164 -11.46 -13.86 -20.75
C SER A 164 -11.49 -14.41 -22.18
N MET A 165 -10.48 -15.20 -22.57
CA MET A 165 -10.44 -15.93 -23.85
C MET A 165 -11.04 -17.35 -23.77
N VAL A 166 -11.81 -17.64 -22.72
CA VAL A 166 -12.43 -18.96 -22.50
C VAL A 166 -13.93 -18.85 -22.73
N LYS A 167 -14.49 -19.68 -23.62
CA LYS A 167 -15.94 -19.85 -23.73
C LYS A 167 -16.47 -20.32 -22.36
N LYS A 168 -17.31 -19.52 -21.70
CA LYS A 168 -17.97 -19.90 -20.45
C LYS A 168 -18.65 -21.27 -20.64
N PRO A 169 -18.38 -22.28 -19.80
CA PRO A 169 -19.14 -23.52 -19.84
C PRO A 169 -20.60 -23.22 -19.48
N ALA A 170 -21.54 -23.94 -20.08
CA ALA A 170 -22.98 -23.66 -20.02
C ALA A 170 -23.55 -23.45 -18.60
N ASN A 171 -22.91 -24.02 -17.56
CA ASN A 171 -23.38 -23.94 -16.17
C ASN A 171 -22.44 -23.23 -15.19
N GLY A 172 -21.36 -22.58 -15.64
CA GLY A 172 -20.54 -21.63 -14.86
C GLY A 172 -19.84 -22.12 -13.57
N SER A 173 -20.16 -23.31 -13.07
CA SER A 173 -19.59 -23.92 -11.87
C SER A 173 -19.61 -25.44 -11.96
N LEU A 174 -18.62 -26.09 -11.35
CA LEU A 174 -18.63 -27.54 -11.14
C LEU A 174 -18.87 -27.81 -9.66
N THR A 175 -19.82 -28.69 -9.36
CA THR A 175 -20.11 -29.13 -8.00
C THR A 175 -19.75 -30.61 -7.84
N TRP A 176 -18.84 -30.92 -6.92
CA TRP A 176 -18.55 -32.30 -6.50
C TRP A 176 -19.00 -32.52 -5.06
N LYS A 177 -19.84 -33.53 -4.84
CA LYS A 177 -20.34 -33.93 -3.51
C LYS A 177 -19.61 -35.18 -3.04
N ILE A 178 -18.92 -35.08 -1.91
CA ILE A 178 -18.26 -36.20 -1.25
C ILE A 178 -19.17 -36.69 -0.12
N ARG A 179 -19.58 -37.96 -0.20
CA ARG A 179 -20.40 -38.62 0.83
C ARG A 179 -19.47 -39.30 1.85
N ALA A 180 -19.89 -39.31 3.11
CA ALA A 180 -19.13 -39.89 4.22
C ALA A 180 -17.70 -39.34 4.31
N PHE A 181 -17.54 -38.02 4.16
CA PHE A 181 -16.24 -37.34 4.19
C PHE A 181 -15.41 -37.71 5.43
N SER A 182 -16.06 -37.86 6.58
CA SER A 182 -15.49 -38.29 7.86
C SER A 182 -14.83 -39.68 7.87
N LYS A 183 -15.04 -40.49 6.82
CA LYS A 183 -14.44 -41.82 6.66
C LYS A 183 -13.30 -41.86 5.65
N LEU A 184 -12.95 -40.73 5.02
CA LEU A 184 -11.82 -40.67 4.11
C LEU A 184 -10.51 -40.51 4.88
N ASP A 185 -9.64 -41.51 4.73
CA ASP A 185 -8.27 -41.55 5.25
C ASP A 185 -7.22 -41.26 4.15
N ARG A 186 -7.67 -41.15 2.89
CA ARG A 186 -6.80 -41.05 1.71
C ARG A 186 -7.29 -40.02 0.70
N MET A 187 -6.35 -39.62 -0.14
CA MET A 187 -6.56 -38.75 -1.30
C MET A 187 -7.65 -39.30 -2.22
N SER A 188 -8.55 -38.43 -2.68
CA SER A 188 -9.68 -38.78 -3.54
C SER A 188 -9.83 -37.84 -4.71
N TYR A 189 -10.30 -38.38 -5.83
CA TYR A 189 -10.40 -37.66 -7.09
C TYR A 189 -11.84 -37.53 -7.55
N SER A 190 -12.20 -36.36 -8.08
CA SER A 190 -13.45 -36.20 -8.83
C SER A 190 -13.37 -36.91 -10.18
N LYS A 191 -14.53 -37.05 -10.85
CA LYS A 191 -14.54 -37.31 -12.30
C LYS A 191 -13.84 -36.16 -13.03
N ALA A 192 -13.17 -36.49 -14.13
CA ALA A 192 -12.58 -35.47 -15.00
C ALA A 192 -13.67 -34.62 -15.67
N PHE A 193 -13.38 -33.35 -15.89
CA PHE A 193 -14.28 -32.38 -16.53
C PHE A 193 -13.49 -31.43 -17.42
N THR A 194 -14.13 -30.94 -18.48
CA THR A 194 -13.48 -30.05 -19.45
C THR A 194 -13.77 -28.59 -19.12
N ALA A 195 -12.71 -27.80 -18.98
CA ALA A 195 -12.79 -26.35 -18.78
C ALA A 195 -11.63 -25.67 -19.51
N GLY A 196 -11.93 -24.61 -20.27
CA GLY A 196 -10.90 -23.91 -21.05
C GLY A 196 -10.25 -24.80 -22.13
N GLY A 197 -10.98 -25.76 -22.69
CA GLY A 197 -10.45 -26.72 -23.67
C GLY A 197 -9.47 -27.74 -23.10
N ARG A 198 -9.29 -27.78 -21.78
CA ARG A 198 -8.41 -28.71 -21.06
C ARG A 198 -9.23 -29.63 -20.14
N SER A 199 -8.74 -30.85 -19.93
CA SER A 199 -9.36 -31.84 -19.03
C SER A 199 -8.76 -31.71 -17.64
N TRP A 200 -9.60 -31.53 -16.63
CA TRP A 200 -9.19 -31.33 -15.23
C TRP A 200 -9.89 -32.31 -14.30
N ARG A 201 -9.33 -32.59 -13.13
CA ARG A 201 -10.00 -33.27 -12.01
C ARG A 201 -9.65 -32.58 -10.70
N ILE A 202 -10.53 -32.67 -9.72
CA ILE A 202 -10.27 -32.17 -8.36
C ILE A 202 -9.66 -33.31 -7.53
N ASP A 203 -8.61 -33.01 -6.79
CA ASP A 203 -7.99 -33.86 -5.78
C ASP A 203 -8.33 -33.29 -4.40
N VAL A 204 -8.78 -34.14 -3.48
CA VAL A 204 -8.98 -33.81 -2.07
C VAL A 204 -8.15 -34.75 -1.20
N SER A 205 -7.33 -34.16 -0.33
CA SER A 205 -6.58 -34.84 0.72
C SER A 205 -7.15 -34.46 2.10
N PRO A 206 -7.96 -35.33 2.73
CA PRO A 206 -8.67 -35.04 3.99
C PRO A 206 -7.74 -34.64 5.13
N GLU A 207 -6.58 -35.27 5.22
CA GLU A 207 -5.54 -35.01 6.22
C GLU A 207 -4.49 -33.98 5.75
N GLY A 208 -4.71 -33.32 4.62
CA GLY A 208 -3.81 -32.30 4.12
C GLY A 208 -2.58 -32.84 3.39
N TYR A 209 -1.82 -31.95 2.77
CA TYR A 209 -0.67 -32.27 1.93
C TYR A 209 0.51 -31.34 2.22
N GLY A 210 1.74 -31.85 2.16
CA GLY A 210 2.96 -31.07 2.45
C GLY A 210 2.98 -30.54 3.89
N ASP A 211 3.31 -29.25 4.04
CA ASP A 211 3.40 -28.56 5.34
C ASP A 211 2.06 -28.49 6.10
N GLY A 212 0.93 -28.70 5.40
CA GLY A 212 -0.41 -28.74 6.00
C GLY A 212 -0.86 -30.14 6.45
N LYS A 213 -0.02 -31.18 6.30
CA LYS A 213 -0.39 -32.56 6.61
C LYS A 213 -0.67 -32.75 8.11
N GLY A 214 -1.75 -33.44 8.44
CA GLY A 214 -2.28 -33.70 9.79
C GLY A 214 -3.14 -32.57 10.36
N ASN A 215 -3.06 -31.35 9.81
CA ASN A 215 -3.64 -30.15 10.43
C ASN A 215 -4.60 -29.38 9.53
N SER A 216 -4.80 -29.79 8.28
CA SER A 216 -5.61 -29.04 7.32
C SER A 216 -6.24 -29.97 6.28
N LEU A 217 -7.31 -29.51 5.64
CA LEU A 217 -7.83 -30.10 4.42
C LEU A 217 -7.08 -29.50 3.23
N SER A 218 -6.56 -30.32 2.32
CA SER A 218 -5.97 -29.83 1.06
C SER A 218 -6.84 -30.22 -0.12
N VAL A 219 -7.04 -29.28 -1.05
CA VAL A 219 -7.81 -29.48 -2.27
C VAL A 219 -7.04 -28.89 -3.45
N PHE A 220 -6.86 -29.66 -4.51
CA PHE A 220 -6.10 -29.26 -5.71
C PHE A 220 -6.94 -29.44 -6.97
N LEU A 221 -6.56 -28.70 -8.02
CA LEU A 221 -7.03 -28.95 -9.37
C LEU A 221 -5.88 -29.55 -10.18
N GLU A 222 -6.11 -30.70 -10.78
CA GLU A 222 -5.12 -31.48 -11.52
C GLU A 222 -5.50 -31.60 -12.99
N LEU A 223 -4.54 -31.38 -13.89
CA LEU A 223 -4.72 -31.57 -15.33
C LEU A 223 -4.68 -33.06 -15.68
N VAL A 224 -5.71 -33.57 -16.34
CA VAL A 224 -5.83 -34.98 -16.73
C VAL A 224 -5.29 -35.19 -18.14
N GLY A 225 -4.18 -35.92 -18.26
CA GLY A 225 -3.52 -36.25 -19.53
C GLY A 225 -2.50 -35.20 -19.95
N GLY A 226 -1.25 -35.37 -19.51
CA GLY A 226 -0.11 -34.55 -19.90
C GLY A 226 0.44 -34.96 -21.26
N GLY A 227 -0.07 -34.38 -22.35
CA GLY A 227 0.61 -34.36 -23.64
C GLY A 227 1.46 -33.10 -23.77
N LYS A 228 2.79 -33.26 -23.84
CA LYS A 228 3.86 -32.25 -24.07
C LYS A 228 3.44 -30.78 -23.91
N LEU A 229 3.67 -30.24 -22.71
CA LEU A 229 3.74 -28.78 -22.55
C LEU A 229 4.88 -28.24 -23.44
N PRO A 230 4.69 -27.12 -24.17
CA PRO A 230 5.81 -26.44 -24.82
C PRO A 230 6.87 -26.06 -23.77
N PRO A 231 8.17 -25.99 -24.13
CA PRO A 231 9.31 -26.03 -23.19
C PRO A 231 9.47 -24.83 -22.24
N LYS A 232 8.40 -24.05 -21.99
CA LYS A 232 8.36 -22.97 -21.00
C LYS A 232 7.28 -23.10 -19.93
N GLN A 233 6.54 -24.20 -19.88
CA GLN A 233 5.63 -24.50 -18.77
C GLN A 233 6.06 -25.78 -18.09
N THR A 234 6.79 -25.63 -16.99
CA THR A 234 7.08 -26.72 -16.06
C THR A 234 5.79 -27.13 -15.36
N SER A 235 5.65 -28.43 -15.16
CA SER A 235 4.59 -29.13 -14.42
C SER A 235 4.03 -28.30 -13.27
N SER A 236 2.90 -27.65 -13.50
CA SER A 236 2.28 -26.79 -12.51
C SER A 236 1.11 -27.52 -11.87
N LYS A 237 1.25 -27.82 -10.57
CA LYS A 237 0.10 -27.69 -9.68
C LYS A 237 -0.32 -26.22 -9.76
N GLU A 238 -1.20 -25.90 -10.70
CA GLU A 238 -1.66 -24.54 -10.94
C GLU A 238 -2.55 -24.12 -9.76
N ASN A 239 -2.16 -23.06 -9.06
CA ASN A 239 -3.02 -22.39 -8.10
C ASN A 239 -4.14 -21.67 -8.86
N CYS A 240 -5.17 -22.40 -9.28
CA CYS A 240 -6.42 -21.80 -9.72
C CYS A 240 -7.13 -21.20 -8.51
N VAL A 241 -7.28 -19.88 -8.46
CA VAL A 241 -8.10 -19.20 -7.46
C VAL A 241 -9.58 -19.43 -7.80
N GLY A 242 -10.10 -20.59 -7.40
CA GLY A 242 -11.53 -20.86 -7.31
C GLY A 242 -12.00 -20.58 -5.89
N ARG A 243 -13.16 -19.93 -5.73
CA ARG A 243 -13.80 -19.80 -4.41
C ARG A 243 -14.37 -21.16 -4.03
N ILE A 244 -13.65 -21.95 -3.23
CA ILE A 244 -14.17 -23.18 -2.65
C ILE A 244 -15.12 -22.80 -1.52
N GLN A 245 -16.43 -22.88 -1.75
CA GLN A 245 -17.41 -22.91 -0.66
C GLN A 245 -17.60 -24.34 -0.20
N ALA A 246 -17.09 -24.67 0.98
CA ALA A 246 -17.44 -25.89 1.70
C ALA A 246 -18.59 -25.56 2.67
N THR A 247 -19.82 -25.95 2.31
CA THR A 247 -20.97 -25.84 3.22
C THR A 247 -21.17 -27.15 3.94
N SER A 248 -21.09 -27.13 5.26
CA SER A 248 -21.52 -28.21 6.14
C SER A 248 -22.96 -27.93 6.61
N PHE A 249 -23.83 -28.94 6.59
CA PHE A 249 -25.17 -28.83 7.19
C PHE A 249 -25.14 -29.55 8.55
N GLY A 250 -25.10 -28.77 9.63
CA GLY A 250 -25.13 -29.24 11.03
C GLY A 250 -24.72 -28.13 12.02
N PRO A 251 -25.23 -28.11 13.27
CA PRO A 251 -25.11 -26.95 14.15
C PRO A 251 -23.83 -27.05 15.00
N THR A 252 -22.68 -26.56 14.53
CA THR A 252 -21.58 -26.15 15.44
C THR A 252 -20.50 -25.32 14.72
N PRO A 253 -19.83 -24.37 15.41
CA PRO A 253 -18.83 -23.47 14.82
C PRO A 253 -17.46 -24.15 14.68
N TRP A 254 -16.80 -23.89 13.53
CA TRP A 254 -15.37 -23.89 13.16
C TRP A 254 -14.25 -24.63 13.96
N GLN A 255 -14.55 -25.60 14.83
CA GLN A 255 -13.53 -26.38 15.56
C GLN A 255 -13.75 -27.90 15.55
N THR A 256 -14.33 -28.43 14.46
CA THR A 256 -14.07 -29.79 13.91
C THR A 256 -15.07 -30.03 12.78
N CYS A 257 -14.67 -29.87 11.52
CA CYS A 257 -15.50 -30.33 10.40
C CYS A 257 -15.43 -31.86 10.28
N ARG A 258 -16.10 -32.58 11.20
CA ARG A 258 -16.52 -33.97 10.97
C ARG A 258 -17.96 -33.99 10.47
N THR A 259 -18.19 -33.41 9.29
CA THR A 259 -19.49 -33.51 8.63
C THR A 259 -19.54 -34.65 7.63
N ASN A 260 -20.68 -35.35 7.57
CA ASN A 260 -20.89 -36.51 6.70
C ASN A 260 -20.93 -36.15 5.20
N PHE A 261 -20.95 -34.87 4.86
CA PHE A 261 -21.01 -34.37 3.49
C PHE A 261 -20.18 -33.10 3.34
N VAL A 262 -19.40 -33.03 2.26
CA VAL A 262 -18.72 -31.82 1.80
C VAL A 262 -19.14 -31.58 0.36
N THR A 263 -19.65 -30.38 0.08
CA THR A 263 -19.92 -29.93 -1.29
C THR A 263 -18.81 -28.96 -1.66
N LEU A 264 -18.05 -29.26 -2.72
CA LEU A 264 -17.04 -28.36 -3.28
C LEU A 264 -17.64 -27.70 -4.52
N VAL A 265 -17.83 -26.40 -4.47
CA VAL A 265 -18.23 -25.59 -5.63
C VAL A 265 -16.99 -24.91 -6.18
N TYR A 266 -16.62 -25.23 -7.42
CA TYR A 266 -15.58 -24.52 -8.15
C TYR A 266 -16.22 -23.51 -9.09
N LEU A 267 -15.93 -22.23 -8.86
CA LEU A 267 -16.15 -21.17 -9.83
C LEU A 267 -14.91 -21.07 -10.72
N LEU A 268 -15.06 -21.41 -12.01
CA LEU A 268 -14.01 -21.20 -12.99
C LEU A 268 -13.94 -19.70 -13.32
N GLN A 269 -13.14 -18.98 -12.55
CA GLN A 269 -12.73 -17.62 -12.89
C GLN A 269 -11.26 -17.68 -13.29
N SER A 270 -10.97 -17.27 -14.53
CA SER A 270 -9.61 -17.09 -15.01
C SER A 270 -8.93 -15.97 -14.22
N TYR A 271 -7.83 -16.25 -13.55
CA TYR A 271 -6.92 -15.24 -13.00
C TYR A 271 -5.51 -15.50 -13.53
N THR A 272 -4.86 -14.49 -14.10
CA THR A 272 -3.43 -14.51 -14.43
C THR A 272 -2.69 -13.62 -13.46
N TRP A 273 -1.65 -14.16 -12.80
CA TRP A 273 -0.64 -13.37 -12.08
C TRP A 273 0.60 -13.22 -12.96
N PHE A 274 1.12 -12.00 -13.08
CA PHE A 274 2.48 -11.76 -13.55
C PHE A 274 3.46 -12.02 -12.40
N PRO A 275 4.57 -12.77 -12.60
CA PRO A 275 5.65 -12.79 -11.63
C PRO A 275 6.37 -11.43 -11.65
N GLN A 276 6.48 -10.77 -10.49
CA GLN A 276 7.46 -9.70 -10.30
C GLN A 276 8.85 -10.32 -10.39
N VAL A 277 9.57 -10.03 -11.48
CA VAL A 277 10.99 -10.34 -11.60
C VAL A 277 11.76 -9.20 -10.96
N HIS A 278 12.36 -9.44 -9.79
CA HIS A 278 13.46 -8.62 -9.31
C HIS A 278 14.70 -8.98 -10.12
N ALA A 279 15.10 -8.10 -11.04
CA ALA A 279 16.39 -8.18 -11.70
C ALA A 279 17.44 -7.50 -10.79
N THR A 280 18.28 -8.29 -10.13
CA THR A 280 19.57 -7.81 -9.62
C THR A 280 20.60 -8.00 -10.72
N GLY A 281 20.87 -6.93 -11.48
CA GLY A 281 21.98 -6.91 -12.43
C GLY A 281 23.31 -6.86 -11.68
N ARG A 282 24.13 -7.90 -11.83
CA ARG A 282 25.60 -7.75 -11.82
C ARG A 282 26.08 -7.92 -13.26
N SER A 283 26.98 -7.06 -13.67
CA SER A 283 27.72 -7.13 -14.92
C SER A 283 29.10 -6.51 -14.69
N PRO A 284 30.08 -6.83 -15.53
CA PRO A 284 30.88 -8.05 -15.51
C PRO A 284 32.03 -7.99 -14.49
#